data_AF-A0A3N2ENV4-F1
#
_entry.id   AF-A0A3N2ENV4-F1
#
_cell.length_a   1.000
_cell.length_b   1.000
_cell.length_c   1.000
_cell.angle_alpha   90.00
_cell.angle_beta   90.00
_cell.angle_gamma   90.00
#
_symmetry.space_group_name_H-M   'P 1'
#
loop_
_entity.id
_entity.type
_entity.pdbx_description
1 polymer ?
#
loop_
_entity_poly.entity_id
_entity_poly.type
_entity_poly.pdbx_seq_one_letter_code
_entity_poly.pdbx_strand_id
1 'polypeptide(L)'
;MAIPKLQAYALPEANDIPANKVDWRFEPSRAALLIHDMQEYFLNFWGEDSAMMAKVVANIAALRDFCKQNDIPVFYTAQPKDQSDEDRALLNDMWGPGLTRSPEQQQVIAALAPDEDDTVLVKWRYSAFHRSPLEAILKESGRDQLIITGVYAHIGCMTTATDAFMRDIKPFFVADALADFSREEHLMSLKYVAGRCGRVLMTEELLPLPTSKAALRALILPLLDESDEPMDDENLIDYGLDSVRMMALAARWRRVHGDIDFVMLAKKPTLDAWWALLSREVK
;
A
#
# COMPACT_ATOMS: atom_id res chain seq x y z
N MET A 1 15.60 23.20 -1.79
CA MET A 1 14.37 23.66 -2.48
C MET A 1 13.18 23.07 -1.75
N ALA A 2 12.11 23.83 -1.53
CA ALA A 2 10.87 23.28 -0.97
C ALA A 2 10.24 22.27 -1.94
N ILE A 3 9.39 21.38 -1.42
CA ILE A 3 8.62 20.45 -2.25
C ILE A 3 7.74 21.29 -3.21
N PRO A 4 7.73 21.01 -4.52
CA PRO A 4 6.91 21.75 -5.47
C PRO A 4 5.43 21.34 -5.35
N LYS A 5 4.52 22.14 -5.90
CA LYS A 5 3.15 21.68 -6.15
C LYS A 5 3.21 20.48 -7.12
N LEU A 6 2.56 19.39 -6.75
CA LEU A 6 2.60 18.12 -7.46
C LEU A 6 1.36 17.95 -8.34
N GLN A 7 1.53 17.25 -9.45
CA GLN A 7 0.43 16.88 -10.35
C GLN A 7 0.10 15.41 -10.14
N ALA A 8 -1.19 15.09 -10.19
CA ALA A 8 -1.64 13.70 -10.20
C ALA A 8 -1.22 13.00 -11.51
N TYR A 9 -1.05 11.69 -11.44
CA TYR A 9 -0.70 10.83 -12.57
C TYR A 9 -1.38 9.46 -12.44
N ALA A 10 -1.31 8.64 -13.49
CA ALA A 10 -1.80 7.27 -13.45
C ALA A 10 -0.88 6.41 -12.57
N LEU A 11 -1.43 5.87 -11.46
CA LEU A 11 -0.72 4.95 -10.57
C LEU A 11 -0.20 3.73 -11.35
N PRO A 12 0.90 3.11 -10.89
CA PRO A 12 1.38 1.87 -11.49
C PRO A 12 0.32 0.76 -11.47
N GLU A 13 0.23 -0.01 -12.54
CA GLU A 13 -0.56 -1.24 -12.62
C GLU A 13 0.35 -2.48 -12.54
N ALA A 14 -0.23 -3.68 -12.46
CA ALA A 14 0.54 -4.93 -12.38
C ALA A 14 1.55 -5.09 -13.53
N ASN A 15 1.24 -4.59 -14.74
CA ASN A 15 2.14 -4.64 -15.90
C ASN A 15 3.30 -3.63 -15.83
N ASP A 16 3.20 -2.61 -14.97
CA ASP A 16 4.32 -1.68 -14.70
C ASP A 16 5.33 -2.27 -13.71
N ILE A 17 4.97 -3.33 -12.97
CA ILE A 17 5.86 -3.95 -11.98
C ILE A 17 6.98 -4.73 -12.70
N PRO A 18 8.25 -4.35 -12.52
CA PRO A 18 9.36 -5.10 -13.08
C PRO A 18 9.50 -6.45 -12.39
N ALA A 19 10.05 -7.44 -13.09
CA ALA A 19 10.31 -8.76 -12.53
C ALA A 19 11.16 -8.65 -11.25
N ASN A 20 10.60 -9.11 -10.13
CA ASN A 20 11.30 -9.19 -8.86
C ASN A 20 12.45 -10.19 -8.96
N LYS A 21 13.64 -9.83 -8.43
CA LYS A 21 14.77 -10.77 -8.34
C LYS A 21 14.60 -11.84 -7.28
N VAL A 22 13.83 -11.52 -6.24
CA VAL A 22 13.57 -12.39 -5.09
C VAL A 22 12.15 -12.95 -5.17
N ASP A 23 11.96 -14.13 -4.62
CA ASP A 23 10.69 -14.87 -4.63
C ASP A 23 10.02 -14.94 -3.25
N TRP A 24 10.44 -14.10 -2.29
CA TRP A 24 9.92 -14.09 -0.92
C TRP A 24 8.41 -14.09 -0.87
N ARG A 25 7.85 -15.05 -0.14
CA ARG A 25 6.42 -15.15 0.10
C ARG A 25 6.03 -14.23 1.24
N PHE A 26 4.86 -13.61 1.11
CA PHE A 26 4.27 -12.86 2.21
C PHE A 26 3.80 -13.84 3.29
N GLU A 27 4.21 -13.59 4.53
CA GLU A 27 3.91 -14.41 5.70
C GLU A 27 3.32 -13.50 6.80
N PRO A 28 1.99 -13.45 6.98
CA PRO A 28 1.32 -12.54 7.93
C PRO A 28 1.94 -12.53 9.33
N SER A 29 2.26 -13.71 9.88
CA SER A 29 2.85 -13.85 11.22
C SER A 29 4.26 -13.25 11.37
N ARG A 30 4.94 -12.93 10.26
CA ARG A 30 6.27 -12.32 10.21
C ARG A 30 6.26 -10.90 9.69
N ALA A 31 5.09 -10.40 9.30
CA ALA A 31 4.96 -9.09 8.69
C ALA A 31 4.64 -7.99 9.71
N ALA A 32 4.96 -6.77 9.31
CA ALA A 32 4.49 -5.52 9.86
C ALA A 32 4.14 -4.56 8.71
N LEU A 33 3.19 -3.64 8.93
CA LEU A 33 2.85 -2.58 7.99
C LEU A 33 3.53 -1.26 8.40
N LEU A 34 4.10 -0.54 7.44
CA LEU A 34 4.59 0.82 7.60
C LEU A 34 3.80 1.77 6.70
N ILE A 35 3.08 2.69 7.32
CA ILE A 35 2.41 3.83 6.69
C ILE A 35 3.37 5.04 6.80
N HIS A 36 4.13 5.26 5.73
CA HIS A 36 5.25 6.19 5.74
C HIS A 36 4.83 7.64 5.45
N ASP A 37 4.98 8.53 6.44
CA ASP A 37 4.85 9.99 6.34
C ASP A 37 3.54 10.47 5.68
N MET A 38 2.42 9.78 5.94
CA MET A 38 1.07 10.14 5.44
C MET A 38 0.43 11.31 6.21
N GLN A 39 1.22 12.36 6.45
CA GLN A 39 0.82 13.58 7.16
C GLN A 39 0.20 14.59 6.19
N GLU A 40 -0.74 15.41 6.67
CA GLU A 40 -1.44 16.43 5.86
C GLU A 40 -0.47 17.31 5.07
N TYR A 41 0.63 17.76 5.70
CA TYR A 41 1.63 18.59 5.06
C TYR A 41 2.16 18.00 3.74
N PHE A 42 2.44 16.69 3.72
CA PHE A 42 3.00 16.03 2.54
C PHE A 42 1.94 15.80 1.46
N LEU A 43 0.70 15.52 1.86
CA LEU A 43 -0.41 15.25 0.95
C LEU A 43 -0.97 16.52 0.30
N ASN A 44 -0.93 17.66 1.02
CA ASN A 44 -1.42 18.94 0.53
C ASN A 44 -0.67 19.45 -0.71
N PHE A 45 0.52 18.92 -1.03
CA PHE A 45 1.24 19.27 -2.25
C PHE A 45 0.53 18.85 -3.54
N TRP A 46 -0.40 17.88 -3.49
CA TRP A 46 -1.26 17.53 -4.64
C TRP A 46 -2.54 18.38 -4.74
N GLY A 47 -2.79 19.26 -3.77
CA GLY A 47 -4.03 20.02 -3.66
C GLY A 47 -5.20 19.22 -3.06
N GLU A 48 -6.32 19.90 -2.87
CA GLU A 48 -7.58 19.30 -2.40
C GLU A 48 -8.15 18.33 -3.46
N ASP A 49 -8.82 17.27 -3.00
CA ASP A 49 -9.58 16.31 -3.81
C ASP A 49 -8.82 15.60 -4.95
N SER A 50 -7.52 15.35 -4.77
CA SER A 50 -6.74 14.53 -5.71
C SER A 50 -7.27 13.09 -5.77
N ALA A 51 -7.94 12.74 -6.87
CA ALA A 51 -8.46 11.37 -7.10
C ALA A 51 -7.37 10.29 -7.06
N MET A 52 -6.15 10.63 -7.46
CA MET A 52 -4.99 9.73 -7.33
C MET A 52 -4.67 9.46 -5.86
N MET A 53 -4.59 10.51 -5.05
CA MET A 53 -4.31 10.35 -3.61
C MET A 53 -5.47 9.67 -2.89
N ALA A 54 -6.72 9.90 -3.28
CA ALA A 54 -7.86 9.16 -2.75
C ALA A 54 -7.72 7.65 -2.97
N LYS A 55 -7.25 7.22 -4.15
CA LYS A 55 -6.95 5.80 -4.43
C LYS A 55 -5.79 5.26 -3.58
N VAL A 56 -4.68 6.00 -3.47
CA VAL A 56 -3.55 5.60 -2.62
C VAL A 56 -3.99 5.44 -1.17
N VAL A 57 -4.74 6.41 -0.63
CA VAL A 57 -5.26 6.38 0.73
C VAL A 57 -6.21 5.20 0.94
N ALA A 58 -7.12 4.93 0.00
CA ALA A 58 -8.03 3.78 0.07
C ALA A 58 -7.26 2.45 0.09
N ASN A 59 -6.22 2.31 -0.74
CA ASN A 59 -5.35 1.12 -0.75
C ASN A 59 -4.60 0.94 0.57
N ILE A 60 -4.07 2.02 1.14
CA ILE A 60 -3.40 1.97 2.46
C ILE A 60 -4.39 1.59 3.56
N ALA A 61 -5.60 2.15 3.54
CA ALA A 61 -6.65 1.83 4.51
C ALA A 61 -7.04 0.34 4.43
N ALA A 62 -7.22 -0.19 3.22
CA ALA A 62 -7.51 -1.62 3.04
C ALA A 62 -6.39 -2.53 3.60
N LEU A 63 -5.13 -2.16 3.37
CA LEU A 63 -3.98 -2.88 3.95
C LEU A 63 -3.93 -2.76 5.47
N ARG A 64 -4.22 -1.59 6.02
CA ARG A 64 -4.29 -1.34 7.47
C ARG A 64 -5.36 -2.22 8.11
N ASP A 65 -6.57 -2.21 7.56
CA ASP A 65 -7.69 -3.01 8.07
C ASP A 65 -7.38 -4.51 8.01
N PHE A 66 -6.81 -4.98 6.89
CA PHE A 66 -6.32 -6.35 6.78
C PHE A 66 -5.27 -6.68 7.84
N CYS A 67 -4.30 -5.79 8.06
CA CYS A 67 -3.24 -6.00 9.04
C CYS A 67 -3.80 -6.10 10.46
N LYS A 68 -4.70 -5.20 10.84
CA LYS A 68 -5.38 -5.22 12.14
C LYS A 68 -6.20 -6.49 12.35
N GLN A 69 -6.91 -6.95 11.34
CA GLN A 69 -7.69 -8.20 11.41
C GLN A 69 -6.83 -9.47 11.53
N ASN A 70 -5.53 -9.39 11.26
CA ASN A 70 -4.62 -10.54 11.20
C ASN A 70 -3.43 -10.42 12.17
N ASP A 71 -3.55 -9.57 13.20
CA ASP A 71 -2.51 -9.35 14.22
C ASP A 71 -1.14 -8.99 13.61
N ILE A 72 -1.17 -8.23 12.51
CA ILE A 72 0.01 -7.65 11.87
C ILE A 72 0.16 -6.23 12.44
N PRO A 73 1.26 -5.92 13.16
CA PRO A 73 1.45 -4.61 13.76
C PRO A 73 1.55 -3.50 12.70
N VAL A 74 0.91 -2.37 12.97
CA VAL A 74 0.90 -1.19 12.10
C VAL A 74 1.77 -0.10 12.70
N PHE A 75 2.74 0.36 11.91
CA PHE A 75 3.64 1.45 12.23
C PHE A 75 3.34 2.64 11.34
N TYR A 76 3.41 3.82 11.93
CA TYR A 76 3.42 5.10 11.23
C TYR A 76 4.77 5.76 11.41
N THR A 77 5.20 6.53 10.42
CA THR A 77 6.23 7.54 10.64
C THR A 77 5.61 8.93 10.51
N ALA A 78 5.98 9.81 11.45
CA ALA A 78 5.53 11.19 11.45
C ALA A 78 6.69 12.12 11.78
N GLN A 79 7.01 13.06 10.89
CA GLN A 79 7.97 14.11 11.18
C GLN A 79 7.43 15.00 12.31
N PRO A 80 8.28 15.37 13.29
CA PRO A 80 7.84 16.20 14.41
C PRO A 80 7.67 17.66 13.97
N LYS A 81 6.77 18.38 14.67
CA LYS A 81 6.49 19.81 14.47
C LYS A 81 7.74 20.67 14.70
N ASP A 82 8.43 20.38 15.80
CA ASP A 82 9.62 21.10 16.23
C ASP A 82 10.87 20.30 15.89
N GLN A 83 11.80 20.93 15.18
CA GLN A 83 13.09 20.36 14.83
C GLN A 83 14.14 21.45 15.01
N SER A 84 15.10 21.23 15.91
CA SER A 84 16.24 22.13 16.06
C SER A 84 17.10 22.11 14.79
N ASP A 85 17.89 23.15 14.55
CA ASP A 85 18.82 23.17 13.41
C ASP A 85 19.84 22.03 13.48
N GLU A 86 20.23 21.62 14.68
CA GLU A 86 21.13 20.48 14.91
C GLU A 86 20.46 19.15 14.56
N ASP A 87 19.20 18.96 14.98
CA ASP A 87 18.47 17.73 14.69
C ASP A 87 18.08 17.62 13.23
N ARG A 88 17.63 18.71 12.61
CA ARG A 88 17.24 18.76 11.20
C ARG A 88 18.46 18.69 10.28
N ALA A 89 19.57 19.33 10.68
CA ALA A 89 20.86 19.31 9.99
C ALA A 89 20.71 19.57 8.48
N LEU A 90 21.32 18.73 7.63
CA LEU A 90 21.36 18.88 6.17
C LEU A 90 19.99 18.82 5.47
N LEU A 91 18.92 18.43 6.17
CA LEU A 91 17.57 18.57 5.62
C LEU A 91 17.17 20.03 5.45
N ASN A 92 17.76 20.96 6.22
CA ASN A 92 17.56 22.40 6.05
C ASN A 92 18.09 22.86 4.68
N ASP A 93 19.29 22.44 4.29
CA ASP A 93 19.87 22.78 3.00
C ASP A 93 19.04 22.21 1.84
N MET A 94 18.63 20.93 1.98
CA MET A 94 17.94 20.22 0.90
C MET A 94 16.48 20.67 0.72
N TRP A 95 15.71 20.79 1.80
CA TRP A 95 14.25 20.98 1.77
C TRP A 95 13.78 22.29 2.40
N GLY A 96 14.71 23.10 2.90
CA GLY A 96 14.37 24.26 3.72
C GLY A 96 13.72 23.82 5.05
N PRO A 97 12.87 24.67 5.64
CA PRO A 97 12.25 24.37 6.93
C PRO A 97 11.23 23.21 6.86
N GLY A 98 10.67 22.92 5.68
CA GLY A 98 9.67 21.86 5.51
C GLY A 98 8.45 22.06 6.42
N LEU A 99 7.97 20.96 6.99
CA LEU A 99 6.82 20.90 7.90
C LEU A 99 6.91 21.87 9.09
N THR A 100 8.10 22.24 9.57
CA THR A 100 8.25 23.05 10.80
C THR A 100 7.69 24.47 10.66
N ARG A 101 7.41 24.92 9.43
CA ARG A 101 6.71 26.19 9.13
C ARG A 101 5.20 26.05 8.94
N SER A 102 4.68 24.82 9.02
CA SER A 102 3.26 24.47 8.95
C SER A 102 2.92 23.42 10.01
N PRO A 103 3.22 23.66 11.30
CA PRO A 103 3.06 22.68 12.38
C PRO A 103 1.61 22.20 12.58
N GLU A 104 0.63 22.97 12.13
CA GLU A 104 -0.79 22.60 12.09
C GLU A 104 -1.08 21.42 11.15
N GLN A 105 -0.26 21.23 10.11
CA GLN A 105 -0.42 20.16 9.11
C GLN A 105 0.37 18.88 9.45
N GLN A 106 0.81 18.73 10.70
CA GLN A 106 1.65 17.60 11.12
C GLN A 106 0.87 16.30 11.30
N GLN A 107 -0.44 16.37 11.52
CA GLN A 107 -1.23 15.16 11.79
C GLN A 107 -1.25 14.22 10.59
N VAL A 108 -1.28 12.91 10.86
CA VAL A 108 -1.67 11.92 9.85
C VAL A 108 -3.08 12.27 9.37
N ILE A 109 -3.33 12.14 8.07
CA ILE A 109 -4.65 12.45 7.51
C ILE A 109 -5.77 11.67 8.20
N ALA A 110 -6.93 12.29 8.34
CA ALA A 110 -8.06 11.71 9.07
C ALA A 110 -8.46 10.30 8.59
N ALA A 111 -8.40 10.04 7.28
CA ALA A 111 -8.75 8.75 6.70
C ALA A 111 -7.78 7.60 7.08
N LEU A 112 -6.58 7.93 7.58
CA LEU A 112 -5.57 6.96 8.05
C LEU A 112 -5.19 7.23 9.52
N ALA A 113 -6.06 7.92 10.27
CA ALA A 113 -5.79 8.28 11.65
C ALA A 113 -5.37 7.04 12.47
N PRO A 114 -4.21 7.07 13.15
CA PRO A 114 -3.81 5.99 14.04
C PRO A 114 -4.80 5.83 15.19
N ASP A 115 -4.97 4.60 15.68
CA ASP A 115 -5.68 4.31 16.94
C ASP A 115 -4.72 3.78 18.01
N GLU A 116 -5.26 3.33 19.15
CA GLU A 116 -4.48 2.93 20.33
C GLU A 116 -3.60 1.68 20.12
N ASP A 117 -3.91 0.85 19.12
CA ASP A 117 -3.12 -0.36 18.82
C ASP A 117 -1.96 -0.08 17.87
N ASP A 118 -1.91 1.11 17.27
CA ASP A 118 -0.91 1.48 16.28
C ASP A 118 0.31 2.14 16.94
N THR A 119 1.49 1.99 16.31
CA THR A 119 2.72 2.63 16.80
C THR A 119 3.12 3.80 15.90
N VAL A 120 3.10 5.02 16.43
CA VAL A 120 3.57 6.23 15.71
C VAL A 120 5.00 6.57 16.08
N LEU A 121 5.91 6.45 15.11
CA LEU A 121 7.34 6.70 15.26
C LEU A 121 7.69 8.14 14.82
N VAL A 122 8.47 8.83 15.65
CA VAL A 122 9.01 10.15 15.27
C VAL A 122 10.05 9.98 14.15
N LYS A 123 9.85 10.69 13.05
CA LYS A 123 10.65 10.56 11.83
C LYS A 123 11.66 11.69 11.69
N TRP A 124 12.94 11.35 11.73
CA TRP A 124 14.03 12.33 11.66
C TRP A 124 14.77 12.38 10.32
N ARG A 125 14.82 11.28 9.58
CA ARG A 125 15.54 11.16 8.29
C ARG A 125 14.70 10.38 7.29
N TYR A 126 15.19 10.20 6.06
CA TYR A 126 14.48 9.44 5.02
C TYR A 126 14.19 8.00 5.45
N SER A 127 15.13 7.29 6.06
CA SER A 127 14.89 5.95 6.61
C SER A 127 14.04 6.00 7.89
N ALA A 128 13.00 5.17 7.96
CA ALA A 128 12.21 4.94 9.18
C ALA A 128 12.98 4.27 10.33
N PHE A 129 14.15 3.69 10.05
CA PHE A 129 15.01 3.05 11.05
C PHE A 129 15.98 4.04 11.71
N HIS A 130 16.28 5.16 11.05
CA HIS A 130 17.32 6.07 11.52
C HIS A 130 16.81 6.97 12.65
N ARG A 131 17.45 6.89 13.83
CA ARG A 131 17.01 7.55 15.08
C ARG A 131 15.59 7.14 15.49
N SER A 132 15.28 5.86 15.34
CA SER A 132 13.96 5.27 15.63
C SER A 132 14.14 3.87 16.23
N PRO A 133 13.23 3.41 17.11
CA PRO A 133 13.27 2.07 17.67
C PRO A 133 12.78 0.97 16.72
N LEU A 134 12.39 1.30 15.48
CA LEU A 134 11.72 0.37 14.55
C LEU A 134 12.41 -1.00 14.41
N GLU A 135 13.75 -1.03 14.26
CA GLU A 135 14.48 -2.29 14.12
C GLU A 135 14.35 -3.18 15.37
N ALA A 136 14.50 -2.59 16.55
CA ALA A 136 14.41 -3.31 17.81
C ALA A 136 13.01 -3.90 17.98
N ILE A 137 11.97 -3.10 17.73
CA ILE A 137 10.57 -3.54 17.86
C ILE A 137 10.26 -4.69 16.88
N LEU A 138 10.70 -4.59 15.63
CA LEU A 138 10.50 -5.65 14.63
C LEU A 138 11.20 -6.95 15.04
N LYS A 139 12.45 -6.87 15.50
CA LYS A 139 13.22 -8.03 15.96
C LYS A 139 12.61 -8.68 17.21
N GLU A 140 12.21 -7.89 18.20
CA GLU A 140 11.60 -8.37 19.45
C GLU A 140 10.24 -9.03 19.20
N SER A 141 9.47 -8.52 18.23
CA SER A 141 8.18 -9.10 17.84
C SER A 141 8.28 -10.24 16.81
N GLY A 142 9.51 -10.65 16.43
CA GLY A 142 9.75 -11.73 15.47
C GLY A 142 9.28 -11.40 14.05
N ARG A 143 9.17 -10.11 13.70
CA ARG A 143 8.72 -9.65 12.38
C ARG A 143 9.92 -9.28 11.51
N ASP A 144 10.10 -10.00 10.41
CA ASP A 144 11.18 -9.80 9.45
C ASP A 144 10.68 -9.53 8.02
N GLN A 145 9.41 -9.17 7.87
CA GLN A 145 8.83 -8.63 6.65
C GLN A 145 8.22 -7.26 6.93
N LEU A 146 8.49 -6.27 6.08
CA LEU A 146 7.95 -4.92 6.23
C LEU A 146 7.20 -4.51 4.96
N ILE A 147 5.88 -4.40 5.06
CA ILE A 147 5.03 -3.82 4.01
C ILE A 147 5.22 -2.30 4.06
N ILE A 148 5.60 -1.69 2.95
CA ILE A 148 5.91 -0.25 2.89
C ILE A 148 4.91 0.44 1.96
N THR A 149 4.21 1.42 2.52
CA THR A 149 3.24 2.28 1.82
C THR A 149 3.51 3.74 2.18
N GLY A 150 2.86 4.68 1.47
CA GLY A 150 2.90 6.11 1.79
C GLY A 150 3.73 6.97 0.83
N VAL A 151 4.33 8.05 1.34
CA VAL A 151 5.02 9.05 0.51
C VAL A 151 6.39 9.47 1.07
N TYR A 152 7.34 9.92 0.24
CA TYR A 152 7.37 9.81 -1.22
C TYR A 152 8.14 8.56 -1.65
N ALA A 153 7.65 7.87 -2.69
CA ALA A 153 8.11 6.53 -3.07
C ALA A 153 9.64 6.45 -3.23
N HIS A 154 10.26 7.31 -4.05
CA HIS A 154 11.71 7.27 -4.30
C HIS A 154 12.58 7.86 -3.18
N ILE A 155 12.01 8.56 -2.20
CA ILE A 155 12.78 9.22 -1.14
C ILE A 155 12.75 8.37 0.13
N GLY A 156 11.75 8.58 0.97
CA GLY A 156 11.66 7.96 2.29
C GLY A 156 11.33 6.48 2.21
N CYS A 157 10.35 6.11 1.38
CA CYS A 157 9.91 4.74 1.23
C CYS A 157 11.03 3.85 0.65
N MET A 158 11.65 4.24 -0.47
CA MET A 158 12.74 3.47 -1.10
C MET A 158 13.99 3.41 -0.22
N THR A 159 14.35 4.51 0.48
CA THR A 159 15.46 4.50 1.43
C THR A 159 15.18 3.55 2.58
N THR A 160 13.96 3.57 3.12
CA THR A 160 13.53 2.64 4.18
C THR A 160 13.54 1.19 3.69
N ALA A 161 13.12 0.92 2.45
CA ALA A 161 13.20 -0.42 1.86
C ALA A 161 14.65 -0.92 1.77
N THR A 162 15.57 -0.06 1.32
CA THR A 162 16.99 -0.40 1.24
C THR A 162 17.59 -0.63 2.63
N ASP A 163 17.22 0.19 3.61
CA ASP A 163 17.69 0.06 4.99
C ASP A 163 17.11 -1.18 5.70
N ALA A 164 15.83 -1.50 5.47
CA ALA A 164 15.22 -2.76 5.93
C ALA A 164 16.01 -3.96 5.41
N PHE A 165 16.29 -3.99 4.10
CA PHE A 165 17.06 -5.05 3.45
C PHE A 165 18.44 -5.23 4.08
N MET A 166 19.15 -4.14 4.36
CA MET A 166 20.48 -4.19 5.00
C MET A 166 20.42 -4.63 6.47
N ARG A 167 19.23 -4.65 7.09
CA ARG A 167 18.98 -5.10 8.47
C ARG A 167 18.34 -6.48 8.53
N ASP A 168 18.42 -7.25 7.44
CA ASP A 168 17.84 -8.58 7.28
C ASP A 168 16.29 -8.63 7.37
N ILE A 169 15.63 -7.50 7.12
CA ILE A 169 14.16 -7.39 7.04
C ILE A 169 13.77 -7.33 5.56
N LYS A 170 12.81 -8.15 5.14
CA LYS A 170 12.34 -8.25 3.74
C LYS A 170 11.33 -7.14 3.44
N PRO A 171 11.64 -6.12 2.62
CA PRO A 171 10.65 -5.11 2.26
C PRO A 171 9.70 -5.61 1.17
N PHE A 172 8.42 -5.34 1.37
CA PHE A 172 7.30 -5.55 0.46
C PHE A 172 6.75 -4.16 0.07
N PHE A 173 7.14 -3.69 -1.10
CA PHE A 173 6.91 -2.32 -1.57
C PHE A 173 5.65 -2.29 -2.43
N VAL A 174 4.61 -1.59 -1.96
CA VAL A 174 3.26 -1.72 -2.54
C VAL A 174 3.00 -0.63 -3.58
N ALA A 175 3.09 -1.00 -4.85
CA ALA A 175 3.18 -0.07 -5.99
C ALA A 175 2.01 0.91 -6.12
N ASP A 176 0.80 0.47 -5.79
CA ASP A 176 -0.43 1.27 -5.87
C ASP A 176 -0.85 1.87 -4.52
N ALA A 177 -0.09 1.63 -3.45
CA ALA A 177 -0.24 2.26 -2.14
C ALA A 177 0.92 3.22 -1.83
N LEU A 178 1.58 3.71 -2.88
CA LEU A 178 2.64 4.70 -2.84
C LEU A 178 2.29 5.89 -3.74
N ALA A 179 2.83 7.06 -3.40
CA ALA A 179 2.84 8.20 -4.31
C ALA A 179 4.19 8.92 -4.28
N ASP A 180 4.43 9.74 -5.31
CA ASP A 180 5.72 10.38 -5.54
C ASP A 180 5.56 11.69 -6.32
N PHE A 181 6.62 12.48 -6.43
CA PHE A 181 6.61 13.76 -7.13
C PHE A 181 6.22 13.64 -8.60
N SER A 182 6.61 12.53 -9.25
CA SER A 182 6.27 12.22 -10.63
C SER A 182 6.06 10.71 -10.83
N ARG A 183 5.36 10.33 -11.91
CA ARG A 183 5.22 8.92 -12.31
C ARG A 183 6.58 8.29 -12.62
N GLU A 184 7.52 9.05 -13.18
CA GLU A 184 8.85 8.56 -13.51
C GLU A 184 9.65 8.16 -12.25
N GLU A 185 9.68 9.03 -11.24
CA GLU A 185 10.34 8.75 -9.96
C GLU A 185 9.67 7.60 -9.22
N HIS A 186 8.34 7.53 -9.26
CA HIS A 186 7.59 6.42 -8.71
C HIS A 186 8.03 5.09 -9.36
N LEU A 187 7.96 4.97 -10.69
CA LEU A 187 8.37 3.75 -11.40
C LEU A 187 9.85 3.42 -11.22
N MET A 188 10.71 4.44 -11.14
CA MET A 188 12.14 4.25 -10.85
C MET A 188 12.34 3.58 -9.50
N SER A 189 11.60 4.03 -8.46
CA SER A 189 11.68 3.42 -7.13
C SER A 189 11.26 1.94 -7.15
N LEU A 190 10.21 1.59 -7.89
CA LEU A 190 9.78 0.20 -8.06
C LEU A 190 10.89 -0.65 -8.71
N LYS A 191 11.47 -0.15 -9.81
CA LYS A 191 12.56 -0.80 -10.51
C LYS A 191 13.79 -0.99 -9.63
N TYR A 192 14.12 0.00 -8.81
CA TYR A 192 15.23 -0.10 -7.87
C TYR A 192 14.95 -1.20 -6.85
N VAL A 193 13.82 -1.15 -6.16
CA VAL A 193 13.47 -2.09 -5.09
C VAL A 193 13.43 -3.52 -5.62
N ALA A 194 12.66 -3.79 -6.68
CA ALA A 194 12.54 -5.13 -7.29
C ALA A 194 13.89 -5.73 -7.70
N GLY A 195 14.82 -4.88 -8.11
CA GLY A 195 16.13 -5.28 -8.61
C GLY A 195 17.25 -5.32 -7.56
N ARG A 196 17.07 -4.72 -6.38
CA ARG A 196 18.17 -4.45 -5.45
C ARG A 196 17.89 -4.80 -4.00
N CYS A 197 16.67 -4.61 -3.50
CA CYS A 197 16.45 -4.69 -2.06
C CYS A 197 15.10 -5.25 -1.64
N GLY A 198 14.18 -5.60 -2.54
CA GLY A 198 12.83 -5.97 -2.11
C GLY A 198 11.96 -6.69 -3.12
N ARG A 199 10.76 -7.01 -2.64
CA ARG A 199 9.61 -7.41 -3.46
C ARG A 199 8.76 -6.18 -3.75
N VAL A 200 8.40 -5.97 -5.00
CA VAL A 200 7.37 -5.02 -5.44
C VAL A 200 6.12 -5.80 -5.84
N LEU A 201 4.96 -5.30 -5.46
CA LEU A 201 3.66 -5.95 -5.65
C LEU A 201 2.52 -4.94 -5.59
N MET A 202 1.33 -5.35 -6.04
CA MET A 202 0.09 -4.58 -5.91
C MET A 202 -0.60 -4.85 -4.57
N THR A 203 -1.39 -3.90 -4.08
CA THR A 203 -2.18 -4.01 -2.83
C THR A 203 -2.99 -5.30 -2.79
N GLU A 204 -3.66 -5.64 -3.88
CA GLU A 204 -4.49 -6.85 -4.01
C GLU A 204 -3.73 -8.17 -3.82
N GLU A 205 -2.40 -8.16 -3.96
CA GLU A 205 -1.57 -9.35 -3.78
C GLU A 205 -1.34 -9.70 -2.31
N LEU A 206 -1.52 -8.74 -1.40
CA LEU A 206 -1.45 -8.95 0.06
C LEU A 206 -2.82 -9.23 0.66
N LEU A 207 -3.88 -8.71 0.06
CA LEU A 207 -5.22 -8.84 0.59
C LEU A 207 -5.75 -10.27 0.39
N PRO A 208 -6.34 -10.89 1.42
CA PRO A 208 -6.83 -12.26 1.37
C PRO A 208 -7.98 -12.37 0.38
N LEU A 209 -8.28 -13.60 -0.04
CA LEU A 209 -9.53 -13.84 -0.74
C LEU A 209 -10.71 -13.44 0.13
N PRO A 210 -11.82 -12.99 -0.47
CA PRO A 210 -13.02 -12.72 0.30
C PRO A 210 -13.42 -13.99 1.08
N THR A 211 -13.61 -13.83 2.38
CA THR A 211 -13.92 -14.93 3.32
C THR A 211 -15.43 -15.14 3.52
N SER A 212 -16.25 -14.30 2.90
CA SER A 212 -17.70 -14.41 2.86
C SER A 212 -18.25 -13.88 1.53
N LYS A 213 -19.48 -14.25 1.18
CA LYS A 213 -20.18 -13.68 0.02
C LYS A 213 -20.33 -12.16 0.13
N ALA A 214 -20.55 -11.63 1.33
CA ALA A 214 -20.60 -10.20 1.57
C ALA A 214 -19.25 -9.51 1.30
N ALA A 215 -18.13 -10.13 1.71
CA ALA A 215 -16.80 -9.63 1.40
C ALA A 215 -16.49 -9.71 -0.11
N LEU A 216 -16.98 -10.75 -0.80
CA LEU A 216 -16.88 -10.83 -2.26
C LEU A 216 -17.67 -9.70 -2.92
N ARG A 217 -18.91 -9.45 -2.49
CA ARG A 217 -19.73 -8.34 -3.00
C ARG A 217 -19.00 -7.00 -2.81
N ALA A 218 -18.49 -6.72 -1.61
CA ALA A 218 -17.73 -5.50 -1.33
C ALA A 218 -16.46 -5.35 -2.19
N LEU A 219 -15.83 -6.47 -2.58
CA LEU A 219 -14.70 -6.47 -3.51
C LEU A 219 -15.12 -6.17 -4.95
N ILE A 220 -16.28 -6.65 -5.38
CA ILE A 220 -16.74 -6.57 -6.78
C ILE A 220 -17.45 -5.24 -7.07
N LEU A 221 -18.26 -4.71 -6.17
CA LEU A 221 -19.05 -3.49 -6.42
C LEU A 221 -18.20 -2.30 -6.93
N PRO A 222 -17.01 -1.99 -6.37
CA PRO A 222 -16.18 -0.90 -6.86
C PRO A 222 -15.58 -1.12 -8.27
N LEU A 223 -15.69 -2.36 -8.79
CA LEU A 223 -15.22 -2.74 -10.13
C LEU A 223 -16.33 -2.65 -11.18
N LEU A 224 -17.54 -2.25 -10.80
CA LEU A 224 -18.67 -2.07 -11.69
C LEU A 224 -18.75 -0.59 -12.12
N ASP A 225 -19.21 -0.34 -13.33
CA ASP A 225 -19.32 1.02 -13.87
C ASP A 225 -20.74 1.61 -13.68
N GLU A 226 -21.71 0.77 -13.30
CA GLU A 226 -23.11 1.15 -13.10
C GLU A 226 -23.42 1.53 -11.63
N SER A 227 -24.39 2.44 -11.45
CA SER A 227 -24.79 2.91 -10.10
C SER A 227 -25.71 1.96 -9.35
N ASP A 228 -26.41 1.08 -10.09
CA ASP A 228 -27.34 0.12 -9.50
C ASP A 228 -26.58 -1.14 -9.04
N GLU A 229 -26.86 -1.59 -7.81
CA GLU A 229 -26.24 -2.79 -7.27
C GLU A 229 -26.88 -4.06 -7.84
N PRO A 230 -26.11 -5.00 -8.42
CA PRO A 230 -26.65 -6.25 -8.93
C PRO A 230 -27.19 -7.16 -7.82
N MET A 231 -28.21 -7.95 -8.15
CA MET A 231 -28.58 -9.12 -7.35
C MET A 231 -27.47 -10.19 -7.46
N ASP A 232 -27.43 -11.13 -6.52
CA ASP A 232 -26.32 -12.08 -6.43
C ASP A 232 -26.22 -13.07 -7.61
N ASP A 233 -27.34 -13.34 -8.28
CA ASP A 233 -27.48 -14.26 -9.41
C ASP A 233 -27.44 -13.55 -10.78
N GLU A 234 -27.36 -12.22 -10.79
CA GLU A 234 -27.28 -11.43 -12.01
C GLU A 234 -25.89 -11.42 -12.62
N ASN A 235 -25.86 -11.21 -13.94
CA ASN A 235 -24.65 -11.18 -14.73
C ASN A 235 -23.92 -9.84 -14.55
N LEU A 236 -22.76 -9.87 -13.90
CA LEU A 236 -21.95 -8.70 -13.57
C LEU A 236 -21.43 -7.94 -14.80
N ILE A 237 -21.35 -8.59 -15.98
CA ILE A 237 -20.97 -7.91 -17.24
C ILE A 237 -22.03 -6.87 -17.63
N ASP A 238 -23.30 -7.15 -17.33
CA ASP A 238 -24.41 -6.22 -17.60
C ASP A 238 -24.31 -4.96 -16.71
N TYR A 239 -23.48 -4.99 -15.67
CA TYR A 239 -23.17 -3.89 -14.75
C TYR A 239 -21.78 -3.26 -14.99
N GLY A 240 -21.18 -3.49 -16.16
CA GLY A 240 -19.92 -2.86 -16.55
C GLY A 240 -18.65 -3.60 -16.11
N LEU A 241 -18.77 -4.83 -15.61
CA LEU A 241 -17.58 -5.65 -15.35
C LEU A 241 -16.91 -6.09 -16.67
N ASP A 242 -15.65 -5.71 -16.86
CA ASP A 242 -14.89 -6.06 -18.06
C ASP A 242 -13.98 -7.30 -17.91
N SER A 243 -13.45 -7.77 -19.04
CA SER A 243 -12.56 -8.94 -19.09
C SER A 243 -11.22 -8.73 -18.38
N VAL A 244 -10.71 -7.49 -18.32
CA VAL A 244 -9.43 -7.18 -17.66
C VAL A 244 -9.56 -7.36 -16.15
N ARG A 245 -10.65 -6.83 -15.58
CA ARG A 245 -11.03 -7.01 -14.17
C ARG A 245 -11.21 -8.49 -13.83
N MET A 246 -11.91 -9.25 -14.68
CA MET A 246 -12.05 -10.70 -14.49
C MET A 246 -10.72 -11.47 -14.55
N MET A 247 -9.82 -11.09 -15.46
CA MET A 247 -8.48 -11.71 -15.54
C MET A 247 -7.64 -11.44 -14.29
N ALA A 248 -7.70 -10.22 -13.74
CA ALA A 248 -7.02 -9.87 -12.48
C ALA A 248 -7.56 -10.70 -11.31
N LEU A 249 -8.89 -10.79 -11.17
CA LEU A 249 -9.55 -11.62 -10.15
C LEU A 249 -9.15 -13.09 -10.29
N ALA A 250 -9.18 -13.65 -11.49
CA ALA A 250 -8.77 -15.02 -11.74
C ALA A 250 -7.30 -15.27 -11.35
N ALA A 251 -6.39 -14.36 -11.72
CA ALA A 251 -4.98 -14.47 -11.36
C ALA A 251 -4.75 -14.43 -9.84
N ARG A 252 -5.52 -13.58 -9.13
CA ARG A 252 -5.50 -13.51 -7.67
C ARG A 252 -6.02 -14.79 -7.03
N TRP A 253 -7.18 -15.26 -7.48
CA TRP A 253 -7.85 -16.43 -6.91
C TRP A 253 -7.12 -17.73 -7.20
N ARG A 254 -6.40 -17.80 -8.32
CA ARG A 254 -5.52 -18.92 -8.68
C ARG A 254 -4.42 -19.19 -7.65
N ARG A 255 -4.01 -18.18 -6.88
CA ARG A 255 -2.97 -18.35 -5.84
C ARG A 255 -3.41 -19.26 -4.70
N VAL A 256 -4.73 -19.35 -4.47
CA VAL A 256 -5.32 -20.23 -3.46
C VAL A 256 -5.95 -21.45 -4.14
N HIS A 257 -6.72 -21.23 -5.20
CA HIS A 257 -7.38 -22.28 -5.97
C HIS A 257 -6.75 -22.41 -7.34
N GLY A 258 -5.72 -23.25 -7.47
CA GLY A 258 -4.85 -23.33 -8.66
C GLY A 258 -5.56 -23.60 -10.00
N ASP A 259 -6.80 -24.09 -9.96
CA ASP A 259 -7.64 -24.33 -11.13
C ASP A 259 -8.39 -23.08 -11.62
N ILE A 260 -8.61 -22.07 -10.78
CA ILE A 260 -9.39 -20.89 -11.17
C ILE A 260 -8.69 -20.13 -12.31
N ASP A 261 -9.44 -19.89 -13.38
CA ASP A 261 -9.01 -19.11 -14.54
C ASP A 261 -10.12 -18.17 -15.05
N PHE A 262 -9.76 -17.33 -16.01
CA PHE A 262 -10.69 -16.40 -16.64
C PHE A 262 -11.90 -17.10 -17.25
N VAL A 263 -11.72 -18.27 -17.85
CA VAL A 263 -12.80 -19.01 -18.53
C VAL A 263 -13.84 -19.47 -17.52
N MET A 264 -13.42 -19.92 -16.34
CA MET A 264 -14.34 -20.28 -15.26
C MET A 264 -15.16 -19.07 -14.78
N LEU A 265 -14.51 -17.92 -14.59
CA LEU A 265 -15.20 -16.71 -14.13
C LEU A 265 -16.18 -16.18 -15.17
N ALA A 266 -15.76 -16.11 -16.44
CA ALA A 266 -16.56 -15.60 -17.54
C ALA A 266 -17.73 -16.51 -17.93
N LYS A 267 -17.69 -17.81 -17.60
CA LYS A 267 -18.79 -18.76 -17.89
C LYS A 267 -20.05 -18.46 -17.08
N LYS A 268 -19.89 -18.00 -15.83
CA LYS A 268 -20.98 -17.59 -14.93
C LYS A 268 -20.50 -16.38 -14.11
N PRO A 269 -20.52 -15.17 -14.69
CA PRO A 269 -20.04 -13.96 -14.04
C PRO A 269 -21.06 -13.42 -13.03
N THR A 270 -21.35 -14.18 -11.98
CA THR A 270 -22.31 -13.80 -10.93
C THR A 270 -21.66 -13.93 -9.56
N LEU A 271 -22.11 -13.16 -8.57
CA LEU A 271 -21.59 -13.24 -7.20
C LEU A 271 -21.82 -14.63 -6.60
N ASP A 272 -22.99 -15.24 -6.87
CA ASP A 272 -23.30 -16.60 -6.43
C ASP A 272 -22.33 -17.65 -6.99
N ALA A 273 -22.08 -17.59 -8.31
CA ALA A 273 -21.20 -18.55 -8.96
C ALA A 273 -19.76 -18.39 -8.48
N TRP A 274 -19.28 -17.16 -8.36
CA TRP A 274 -17.91 -16.88 -7.92
C TRP A 274 -17.70 -17.21 -6.44
N TRP A 275 -18.69 -16.95 -5.57
CA TRP A 275 -18.62 -17.38 -4.18
C TRP A 275 -18.59 -18.89 -4.05
N ALA A 276 -19.40 -19.61 -4.84
CA ALA A 276 -19.34 -21.06 -4.90
C ALA A 276 -17.98 -21.57 -5.38
N LEU A 277 -17.27 -20.83 -6.26
CA LEU A 277 -15.92 -21.19 -6.66
C LEU A 277 -14.91 -21.02 -5.52
N LEU A 278 -15.03 -19.95 -4.73
CA LEU A 278 -14.07 -19.55 -3.69
C LEU A 278 -14.25 -20.28 -2.36
N SER A 279 -15.47 -20.67 -2.03
CA SER A 279 -15.85 -21.35 -0.78
C SER A 279 -15.57 -22.85 -0.76
N ARG A 280 -15.04 -23.41 -1.87
CA ARG A 280 -14.60 -24.81 -1.93
C ARG A 280 -13.40 -25.03 -1.01
N GLU A 281 -13.27 -26.25 -0.48
CA GLU A 281 -12.05 -26.64 0.22
C GLU A 281 -10.86 -26.57 -0.76
N VAL A 282 -9.77 -25.96 -0.30
CA VAL A 282 -8.51 -25.90 -1.04
C VAL A 282 -7.95 -27.32 -1.11
N LYS A 283 -7.80 -27.85 -2.33
CA LYS A 283 -7.21 -29.18 -2.56
C LYS A 283 -5.70 -29.17 -2.46
#